data_AF-A0A8J6G330-F1
#
_entry.id   AF-A0A8J6G330-F1
#
_cell.length_a   1.000
_cell.length_b   1.000
_cell.length_c   1.000
_cell.angle_alpha   90.00
_cell.angle_beta   90.00
_cell.angle_gamma   90.00
#
_symmetry.space_group_name_H-M   'P 1'
#
loop_
_entity.id
_entity.type
_entity.pdbx_description
1 polymer ?
#
loop_
_entity_poly.entity_id
_entity_poly.type
_entity_poly.pdbx_seq_one_letter_code
_entity_poly.pdbx_strand_id
1 'polypeptide(L)' 'MALGYPMAVGLNKGHKVTKNVSQPRHSRRRGLLTKHTKFVRDMIREERKREELSNVLASPFSINVAVTKKKNTVSM' A
#
# COMPACT_ATOMS: atom_id res chain seq x y z
N MET A 1 18.06 -15.86 50.06
CA MET A 1 17.11 -15.41 49.01
C MET A 1 17.07 -16.48 47.92
N ALA A 2 15.97 -16.90 47.31
CA ALA A 2 14.86 -16.08 46.86
C ALA A 2 13.49 -16.77 47.07
N LEU A 3 12.91 -16.53 48.25
CA LEU A 3 11.49 -16.25 48.35
C LEU A 3 11.14 -15.19 47.28
N GLY A 4 10.02 -15.33 46.57
CA GLY A 4 9.62 -14.58 45.36
C GLY A 4 9.39 -13.07 45.52
N TYR A 5 10.32 -12.39 46.18
CA TYR A 5 10.33 -10.96 46.39
C TYR A 5 10.68 -10.24 45.07
N PRO A 6 10.06 -9.08 44.83
CA PRO A 6 10.39 -8.25 43.68
C PRO A 6 11.86 -7.81 43.77
N MET A 7 12.68 -8.26 42.83
CA MET A 7 14.08 -7.85 42.72
C MET A 7 14.24 -6.89 41.54
N ALA A 8 15.16 -5.93 41.66
CA ALA A 8 15.50 -4.98 40.59
C ALA A 8 16.41 -5.58 39.50
N VAL A 9 16.55 -6.90 39.46
CA VAL A 9 17.36 -7.67 38.50
C VAL A 9 16.51 -8.76 37.82
N GLY A 10 16.94 -9.28 36.66
CA GLY A 10 16.16 -10.22 35.82
C GLY A 10 15.25 -9.60 34.74
N LEU A 11 14.19 -10.31 34.33
CA LEU A 11 13.23 -9.86 33.31
C LEU A 11 12.09 -9.02 33.90
N ASN A 12 11.68 -9.33 35.13
CA ASN A 12 10.61 -8.65 35.87
C ASN A 12 11.19 -7.58 36.80
N LYS A 13 12.12 -6.78 36.27
CA LYS A 13 12.77 -5.68 36.99
C LYS A 13 11.79 -4.55 37.24
N GLY A 14 12.08 -3.78 38.28
CA GLY A 14 11.34 -2.58 38.63
C GLY A 14 10.21 -2.83 39.63
N HIS A 15 9.56 -1.74 40.04
CA HIS A 15 8.48 -1.80 41.01
C HIS A 15 7.21 -2.37 40.36
N LYS A 16 6.57 -3.32 41.03
CA LYS A 16 5.30 -3.92 40.59
C LYS A 16 4.19 -2.88 40.76
N VAL A 17 3.82 -2.22 39.67
CA VAL A 17 2.76 -1.21 39.63
C VAL A 17 1.62 -1.69 38.73
N THR A 18 0.38 -1.46 39.13
CA THR A 18 -0.82 -1.66 38.30
C THR A 18 -0.78 -0.71 37.11
N LYS A 19 -0.85 -1.23 35.88
CA LYS A 19 -0.79 -0.41 34.67
C LYS A 19 -2.12 0.32 34.45
N ASN A 20 -2.05 1.63 34.22
CA ASN A 20 -3.19 2.42 33.76
C ASN A 20 -3.28 2.38 32.23
N VAL A 21 -4.42 1.97 31.68
CA VAL A 21 -4.68 1.98 30.24
C VAL A 21 -5.18 3.37 29.85
N SER A 22 -4.23 4.25 29.51
CA SER A 22 -4.57 5.59 28.99
C SER A 22 -5.20 5.53 27.59
N GLN A 23 -6.09 6.48 27.31
CA GLN A 23 -6.69 6.62 25.98
C GLN A 23 -5.60 6.76 24.89
N PRO A 24 -5.75 6.08 23.74
CA PRO A 24 -4.79 6.18 22.65
C PRO A 24 -4.64 7.62 22.15
N ARG A 25 -3.40 8.12 22.09
CA ARG A 25 -3.09 9.45 21.53
C ARG A 25 -3.43 9.51 20.04
N HIS A 26 -3.88 10.67 19.58
CA HIS A 26 -4.15 10.93 18.17
C HIS A 26 -2.92 10.68 17.27
N SER A 27 -1.71 10.95 17.76
CA SER A 27 -0.47 10.69 17.02
C SER A 27 -0.28 9.22 16.62
N ARG A 28 -0.84 8.27 17.39
CA ARG A 28 -0.80 6.83 17.06
C ARG A 28 -1.67 6.46 15.85
N ARG A 29 -2.61 7.32 15.44
CA ARG A 29 -3.47 7.10 14.27
C ARG A 29 -2.80 7.48 12.94
N ARG A 30 -1.62 8.10 12.98
CA ARG A 30 -0.87 8.46 11.77
C ARG A 30 -0.47 7.18 11.02
N GLY A 31 -0.60 7.21 9.68
CA GLY A 31 -0.26 6.08 8.81
C GLY A 31 -1.38 5.05 8.57
N LEU A 32 -2.51 5.17 9.26
CA LEU A 32 -3.68 4.32 9.00
C LEU A 32 -4.37 4.70 7.67
N LEU A 33 -4.76 3.69 6.91
CA LEU A 33 -5.60 3.85 5.72
C LEU A 33 -7.05 4.08 6.13
N THR A 34 -7.62 5.22 5.75
CA THR A 34 -9.05 5.49 5.92
C THR A 34 -9.81 5.07 4.66
N LYS A 35 -11.12 4.78 4.81
CA LYS A 35 -12.00 4.43 3.67
C LYS A 35 -11.92 5.45 2.53
N HIS A 36 -11.92 6.74 2.88
CA HIS A 36 -11.80 7.84 1.92
C HIS A 36 -10.46 7.82 1.18
N THR A 37 -9.35 7.72 1.92
CA THR A 37 -8.01 7.70 1.28
C THR A 37 -7.79 6.48 0.40
N LYS A 38 -8.35 5.32 0.75
CA LYS A 38 -8.29 4.11 -0.09
C LYS A 38 -9.05 4.31 -1.40
N PHE A 39 -10.31 4.77 -1.32
CA PHE A 39 -11.15 5.03 -2.49
C PHE A 39 -10.48 5.99 -3.49
N VAL A 40 -9.96 7.11 -3.00
CA VAL A 40 -9.28 8.10 -3.85
C VAL A 40 -8.02 7.52 -4.49
N ARG A 41 -7.21 6.76 -3.75
CA ARG A 41 -5.99 6.13 -4.28
C ARG A 41 -6.30 5.09 -5.35
N ASP A 42 -7.35 4.30 -5.15
CA ASP A 42 -7.73 3.24 -6.09
C ASP A 42 -8.26 3.84 -7.40
N MET A 43 -9.06 4.90 -7.34
CA MET A 43 -9.50 5.65 -8.53
C MET A 43 -8.33 6.21 -9.35
N ILE A 44 -7.37 6.88 -8.69
CA ILE A 44 -6.21 7.47 -9.37
C ILE A 44 -5.32 6.39 -10.02
N ARG A 45 -5.19 5.21 -9.38
CA ARG A 45 -4.41 4.10 -9.94
C ARG A 45 -5.05 3.53 -11.20
N GLU A 46 -6.37 3.38 -11.23
CA GLU A 46 -7.07 2.86 -12.40
C GLU A 46 -7.04 3.87 -13.57
N GLU A 47 -7.20 5.16 -13.30
CA GLU A 47 -7.06 6.20 -14.33
C GLU A 47 -5.65 6.23 -14.93
N ARG A 48 -4.60 6.15 -14.10
CA ARG A 48 -3.22 6.07 -14.60
C ARG A 48 -2.99 4.86 -15.50
N LYS A 49 -3.50 3.68 -15.12
CA LYS A 49 -3.38 2.47 -15.96
C LYS A 49 -4.07 2.66 -17.31
N ARG A 50 -5.24 3.33 -17.33
CA ARG A 50 -5.97 3.63 -18.58
C ARG A 50 -5.16 4.57 -19.48
N GLU A 51 -4.54 5.59 -18.91
CA GLU A 51 -3.64 6.51 -19.65
C GLU A 51 -2.39 5.81 -20.18
N GLU A 52 -1.77 4.93 -19.41
CA GLU A 52 -0.62 4.15 -19.87
C GLU A 52 -0.99 3.24 -21.05
N LEU A 53 -2.15 2.58 -20.98
CA LEU A 53 -2.66 1.74 -22.08
C LEU A 53 -3.02 2.56 -23.32
N SER A 54 -3.60 3.76 -23.16
CA SER A 54 -3.90 4.63 -24.31
C SER A 54 -2.64 5.14 -24.99
N ASN A 55 -1.60 5.46 -24.21
CA ASN A 55 -0.30 5.90 -24.73
C ASN A 55 0.45 4.79 -25.47
N VAL A 56 0.35 3.54 -25.01
CA VAL A 56 0.92 2.37 -25.70
C VAL A 56 0.21 2.10 -27.04
N LEU A 57 -1.12 2.25 -27.07
CA LEU A 57 -1.93 2.07 -28.28
C LEU A 57 -1.77 3.23 -29.29
N ALA A 58 -1.56 4.45 -28.80
CA ALA A 58 -1.31 5.64 -29.62
C ALA A 58 0.13 5.75 -30.14
N SER A 59 1.02 4.84 -29.75
CA SER A 59 2.40 4.84 -30.25
C SER A 59 2.44 4.54 -31.77
N PRO A 60 3.18 5.31 -32.57
CA PRO A 60 3.25 5.13 -34.02
C PRO A 60 3.87 3.77 -34.43
N PHE A 61 4.55 3.10 -33.49
CA PHE A 61 5.13 1.77 -33.70
C PHE A 61 4.05 0.68 -33.81
N SER A 62 2.99 0.76 -33.01
CA SER A 62 1.86 -0.20 -33.01
C SER A 62 0.93 0.00 -34.21
N ILE A 63 0.70 1.24 -34.64
CA ILE A 63 -0.14 1.58 -35.79
C ILE A 63 0.46 1.01 -37.09
N ASN A 64 1.78 1.07 -37.26
CA ASN A 64 2.46 0.53 -38.44
C ASN A 64 2.41 -1.02 -38.51
N VAL A 65 2.41 -1.72 -37.38
CA VAL A 65 2.21 -3.19 -37.35
C VAL A 65 0.77 -3.57 -37.73
N ALA A 66 -0.23 -2.81 -37.30
CA ALA A 66 -1.63 -3.05 -37.67
C ALA A 66 -1.91 -2.78 -39.16
N VAL A 67 -1.32 -1.73 -39.73
CA VAL A 67 -1.46 -1.39 -41.17
C VAL A 67 -0.74 -2.42 -42.05
N THR A 68 0.44 -2.90 -41.66
CA THR A 68 1.18 -3.92 -42.44
C THR A 68 0.49 -5.29 -42.40
N LYS A 69 -0.10 -5.72 -41.27
CA LYS A 69 -0.91 -6.95 -41.23
C LYS A 69 -2.19 -6.88 -42.06
N LYS A 70 -2.82 -5.71 -42.20
CA LYS A 70 -4.03 -5.53 -43.01
C LYS A 70 -3.76 -5.48 -44.53
N LYS A 71 -2.56 -5.06 -44.94
CA LYS A 71 -2.16 -5.04 -46.36
C LYS A 71 -1.79 -6.43 -46.89
N ASN A 72 -1.24 -7.31 -46.06
CA ASN A 72 -0.83 -8.66 -46.48
C ASN A 72 -1.96 -9.70 -46.53
N THR A 73 -3.15 -9.42 -45.98
CA THR A 73 -4.32 -10.31 -46.06
C THR A 73 -5.25 -10.01 -47.22
N VAL A 74 -5.06 -8.89 -47.93
CA VAL A 74 -5.84 -8.51 -49.12
C VAL A 74 -5.10 -8.85 -50.42
N SER A 75 -3.85 -9.32 -50.34
CA SER A 75 -3.01 -9.69 -51.48
C SER A 75 -2.90 -11.21 -51.73
N MET A 76 -3.90 -12.00 -51.32
CA MET A 76 -4.08 -13.41 -51.74
C MET A 76 -5.43 -13.59 -52.42
#